data_AF-A0A1C6GZM4-F1
#
_entry.id   AF-A0A1C6GZM4-F1
#
_cell.length_a   1.000
_cell.length_b   1.000
_cell.length_c   1.000
_cell.angle_alpha   90.00
_cell.angle_beta   90.00
_cell.angle_gamma   90.00
#
_symmetry.space_group_name_H-M   'P 1'
#
loop_
_entity.id
_entity.type
_entity.pdbx_description
1 polymer ?
#
loop_
_entity_poly.entity_id
_entity_poly.type
_entity_poly.pdbx_seq_one_letter_code
_entity_poly.pdbx_strand_id
1 'polypeptide(L)' 'MARYFKITEIDCDSFFQCTGEELDCSQLVVPVIGYVLVAVDDTDEDEISVPLDSFDEED' A
#
# COMPACT_ATOMS: atom_id res chain seq x y z
N MET A 1 -2.54 -3.14 -21.58
CA MET A 1 -3.19 -1.85 -21.25
C MET A 1 -2.25 -1.06 -20.38
N ALA A 2 -2.20 0.26 -20.51
CA ALA A 2 -1.45 1.10 -19.58
C ALA A 2 -2.30 1.35 -18.33
N ARG A 3 -1.70 1.22 -17.15
CA ARG A 3 -2.29 1.61 -15.85
C ARG A 3 -1.57 2.88 -15.37
N TYR A 4 -2.29 3.79 -14.73
CA TYR A 4 -1.76 5.07 -14.22
C TYR A 4 -2.10 5.18 -12.74
N PHE A 5 -1.13 5.60 -11.93
CA PHE A 5 -1.28 5.63 -10.47
C PHE A 5 -0.95 7.01 -9.92
N LYS A 6 -1.56 7.35 -8.80
CA LYS A 6 -1.21 8.51 -7.98
C LYS A 6 -0.71 8.00 -6.64
N ILE A 7 0.51 8.40 -6.27
CA ILE A 7 1.10 8.08 -4.96
C ILE A 7 0.92 9.31 -4.08
N THR A 8 0.43 9.11 -2.86
CA THR A 8 0.24 10.17 -1.86
C THR A 8 0.67 9.60 -0.51
N GLU A 9 1.62 10.25 0.15
CA GLU A 9 2.03 9.89 1.50
C GLU A 9 0.91 10.19 2.50
N ILE A 10 0.74 9.30 3.49
CA ILE A 10 -0.23 9.43 4.58
C ILE A 10 0.47 9.13 5.91
N ASP A 11 -0.11 9.59 7.01
CA ASP A 11 0.38 9.26 8.34
C ASP A 11 0.01 7.82 8.76
N CYS A 12 0.75 7.31 9.76
CA CYS A 12 0.56 5.97 10.33
C CYS A 12 -0.86 5.75 10.87
N ASP A 13 -1.44 6.73 11.56
CA ASP A 13 -2.81 6.62 12.11
C ASP A 13 -3.84 6.43 10.98
N SER A 14 -3.71 7.18 9.89
CA SER A 14 -4.56 7.05 8.71
C SER A 14 -4.42 5.69 8.04
N PHE A 15 -3.20 5.16 7.93
CA PHE A 15 -2.96 3.81 7.40
C PHE A 15 -3.64 2.74 8.28
N PHE A 16 -3.41 2.79 9.59
CA PHE A 16 -3.97 1.84 10.55
C PHE A 16 -5.51 1.91 10.60
N GLN A 17 -6.09 3.11 10.55
CA GLN A 17 -7.55 3.28 10.53
C GLN A 17 -8.21 2.68 9.28
N CYS A 18 -7.51 2.70 8.14
CA CYS A 18 -8.04 2.14 6.88
C CYS A 18 -7.83 0.63 6.75
N THR A 19 -6.70 0.11 7.21
CA THR A 19 -6.30 -1.29 7.01
C THR A 19 -6.53 -2.18 8.22
N GLY A 20 -6.47 -1.61 9.42
CA GLY A 20 -6.38 -2.34 10.69
C GLY A 20 -5.01 -3.00 10.91
N GLU A 21 -4.03 -2.76 10.03
CA GLU A 21 -2.71 -3.38 10.06
C GLU A 21 -1.64 -2.34 10.39
N GLU A 22 -0.55 -2.80 11.00
CA GLU A 22 0.65 -2.03 11.29
C GLU A 22 1.83 -2.64 10.54
N LEU A 23 2.83 -1.83 10.20
CA LEU A 23 4.02 -2.33 9.53
C LEU A 23 4.87 -3.15 10.52
N ASP A 24 4.86 -4.47 10.37
CA ASP A 24 5.67 -5.42 11.17
C ASP A 24 6.88 -5.98 10.40
N CYS A 25 7.08 -5.55 9.15
CA CYS A 25 8.13 -6.00 8.24
C CYS A 25 8.64 -4.84 7.37
N SER A 26 9.49 -5.12 6.38
CA SER A 26 10.07 -4.08 5.51
C SER A 26 9.03 -3.36 4.64
N GLN A 27 7.97 -4.05 4.22
CA GLN A 27 6.87 -3.46 3.45
C GLN A 27 5.58 -4.28 3.55
N LEU A 28 4.45 -3.60 3.70
CA LEU A 28 3.11 -4.20 3.71
C LEU A 28 2.22 -3.54 2.66
N VAL A 29 1.61 -4.34 1.78
CA VAL A 29 0.64 -3.88 0.75
C VAL A 29 -0.75 -4.37 1.11
N VAL A 30 -1.68 -3.46 1.36
CA VAL A 30 -3.06 -3.78 1.73
C VAL A 30 -4.03 -3.20 0.70
N PRO A 31 -4.71 -4.05 -0.10
CA PRO A 31 -5.80 -3.61 -0.94
C PRO A 31 -7.01 -3.25 -0.08
N VAL A 32 -7.53 -2.04 -0.25
CA VAL A 32 -8.76 -1.57 0.39
C VAL A 32 -9.74 -1.09 -0.68
N ILE A 33 -10.99 -0.84 -0.30
CA ILE A 33 -12.01 -0.43 -1.27
C ILE A 33 -11.62 0.91 -1.91
N GLY A 34 -11.27 0.86 -3.19
CA GLY A 34 -10.91 2.03 -4.01
C GLY A 34 -9.47 2.52 -3.90
N TYR A 35 -8.63 1.91 -3.06
CA TYR A 35 -7.22 2.27 -2.89
C TYR A 35 -6.34 1.05 -2.62
N VAL A 36 -5.05 1.15 -2.92
CA VAL A 36 -4.05 0.21 -2.40
C VAL A 36 -3.16 1.03 -1.48
N LEU A 37 -3.14 0.67 -0.20
CA LEU A 37 -2.32 1.32 0.80
C LEU A 37 -1.04 0.51 0.99
N VAL A 38 0.08 1.22 1.11
CA VAL A 38 1.39 0.60 1.32
C VAL A 38 2.08 1.28 2.47
N ALA A 39 2.56 0.48 3.42
CA ALA A 39 3.50 0.92 4.44
C ALA A 39 4.87 0.33 4.09
N VAL A 40 5.93 1.13 4.26
CA VAL A 40 7.31 0.75 3.95
C VAL A 40 8.22 1.31 5.02
N ASP A 41 9.23 0.56 5.43
CA ASP A 41 10.29 1.03 6.31
C ASP A 41 11.38 1.68 5.47
N ASP A 42 11.46 3.02 5.48
CA ASP A 42 12.42 3.78 4.68
C ASP A 42 13.88 3.63 5.17
N THR A 43 14.09 2.96 6.31
CA THR A 43 15.42 2.68 6.82
C THR A 43 16.03 1.40 6.24
N ASP A 44 15.18 0.44 5.85
CA ASP A 44 15.59 -0.85 5.28
C ASP A 44 15.30 -0.95 3.77
N GLU A 45 14.31 -0.20 3.24
CA GLU A 45 13.89 -0.26 1.83
C GLU A 45 14.09 1.08 1.09
N ASP A 46 14.62 1.00 -0.14
CA ASP A 46 14.81 2.15 -1.03
C ASP A 46 13.69 2.29 -2.09
N GLU A 47 12.77 1.32 -2.18
CA GLU A 47 11.71 1.30 -3.19
C GLU A 47 10.37 0.78 -2.65
N ILE A 48 9.28 1.15 -3.34
CA ILE A 48 7.94 0.61 -3.07
C ILE A 48 7.56 -0.38 -4.17
N SER A 49 7.37 -1.64 -3.79
CA SER A 49 6.98 -2.73 -4.68
C SER A 49 5.50 -3.10 -4.50
N VAL A 50 4.65 -2.72 -5.46
CA VAL A 50 3.21 -3.00 -5.40
C VAL A 50 2.80 -4.01 -6.48
N PRO A 51 2.30 -5.21 -6.13
CA PRO A 51 1.77 -6.15 -7.12
C PRO A 51 0.61 -5.52 -7.90
N LEU A 52 0.63 -5.62 -9.23
CA LEU A 52 -0.44 -5.05 -10.06
C LEU A 52 -1.80 -5.73 -9.81
N ASP A 53 -1.79 -7.00 -9.39
CA ASP A 53 -2.95 -7.80 -9.04
C ASP A 53 -3.71 -7.24 -7.83
N SER A 54 -3.04 -6.48 -6.95
CA SER A 54 -3.69 -5.82 -5.80
C SER A 54 -4.73 -4.76 -6.19
N PHE A 55 -4.81 -4.39 -7.46
CA PHE A 55 -5.79 -3.45 -8.00
C PHE A 55 -6.90 -4.13 -8.80
N ASP A 56 -6.85 -5.44 -8.98
CA ASP A 56 -7.87 -6.19 -9.69
C ASP A 56 -8.99 -6.54 -8.68
N GLU A 57 -10.25 -6.24 -9.00
CA GLU A 57 -11.40 -6.66 -8.19
C GLU A 57 -11.52 -8.19 -8.29
N GLU A 58 -11.61 -8.92 -7.17
CA GLU A 58 -11.97 -10.34 -7.21
C GLU A 58 -13.41 -10.44 -7.76
N ASP A 59 -13.53 -10.86 -9.04
CA ASP A 59 -14.79 -11.17 -9.74
C ASP A 59 -15.66 -12.20 -8.97
#